data_AF-A0A383AI85-F1
#
_entry.id   AF-A0A383AI85-F1
#
_cell.length_a   1.000
_cell.length_b   1.000
_cell.length_c   1.000
_cell.angle_alpha   90.00
_cell.angle_beta   90.00
_cell.angle_gamma   90.00
#
_symmetry.space_group_name_H-M   'P 1'
#
loop_
_entity.id
_entity.type
_entity.pdbx_description
1 polymer ?
#
loop_
_entity_poly.entity_id
_entity_poly.type
_entity_poly.pdbx_seq_one_letter_code
_entity_poly.pdbx_strand_id
1 'polypeptide(L)'
;RKTAEEFQVPEAFFGIGASPVLEGDLLIVMVGGQPNSTMVAFNKDTGKKVWQSVGQKTWEGKPAIGWPGEPLVRWSGFEKLASYSTPTLATVHGRRTLLSLTRQGLVSLDPNTGKINFSRWFRSRVNDSVNAANPVVIGHQVFCSAAYYGVGSFLLDIAEDGKRFTEVWSTSNRRKKNRRLDPALEIHWTTPILHDGHLYAFSGRNEPDALFRCVELKTGRVKWTRDERWRAYSSKQPNVYGRGSTIMADG
;
A
#
# COMPACT_ATOMS: atom_id res chain seq x y z
N ARG A 1 -10.64 4.64 -25.35
CA ARG A 1 -10.67 5.80 -24.42
C ARG A 1 -9.24 6.27 -24.17
N LYS A 2 -8.98 7.57 -24.12
CA LYS A 2 -7.68 8.14 -23.76
C LYS A 2 -7.66 8.56 -22.29
N THR A 3 -7.55 7.58 -21.39
CA THR A 3 -7.70 7.76 -19.94
C THR A 3 -6.74 8.79 -19.35
N ALA A 4 -5.48 8.82 -19.82
CA ALA A 4 -4.48 9.75 -19.31
C ALA A 4 -4.84 11.22 -19.58
N GLU A 5 -5.32 11.51 -20.80
CA GLU A 5 -5.79 12.84 -21.19
C GLU A 5 -7.07 13.22 -20.43
N GLU A 6 -8.05 12.32 -20.39
CA GLU A 6 -9.36 12.56 -19.75
C GLU A 6 -9.26 12.87 -18.25
N PHE A 7 -8.37 12.18 -17.54
CA PHE A 7 -8.21 12.32 -16.09
C PHE A 7 -6.97 13.13 -15.69
N GLN A 8 -6.31 13.79 -16.65
CA GLN A 8 -5.13 14.62 -16.40
C GLN A 8 -4.07 13.86 -15.58
N VAL A 9 -3.74 12.63 -16.00
CA VAL A 9 -2.77 11.78 -15.31
C VAL A 9 -1.37 12.37 -15.50
N PRO A 10 -0.67 12.75 -14.41
CA PRO A 10 0.69 13.26 -14.54
C PRO A 10 1.66 12.18 -15.01
N GLU A 11 2.76 12.59 -15.62
CA GLU A 11 3.80 11.66 -16.05
C GLU A 11 4.36 10.86 -14.86
N ALA A 12 4.34 9.53 -14.98
CA ALA A 12 4.82 8.64 -13.93
C ALA A 12 6.36 8.62 -13.88
N PHE A 13 6.95 8.34 -12.71
CA PHE A 13 8.40 8.12 -12.64
C PHE A 13 8.81 6.78 -13.26
N PHE A 14 8.02 5.73 -13.01
CA PHE A 14 8.27 4.37 -13.53
C PHE A 14 7.12 3.89 -14.43
N GLY A 15 5.87 4.12 -14.01
CA GLY A 15 4.65 3.63 -14.64
C GLY A 15 3.55 3.39 -13.60
N ILE A 16 2.45 2.74 -14.01
CA ILE A 16 1.36 2.29 -13.15
C ILE A 16 1.24 0.78 -13.32
N GLY A 17 1.24 0.02 -12.22
CA GLY A 17 1.23 -1.45 -12.25
C GLY A 17 0.08 -2.10 -11.50
N ALA A 18 -0.81 -1.33 -10.88
CA ALA A 18 -1.97 -1.87 -10.18
C ALA A 18 -2.95 -2.51 -11.16
N SER A 19 -3.43 -3.71 -10.87
CA SER A 19 -4.52 -4.33 -11.64
C SER A 19 -5.87 -3.67 -11.33
N PRO A 20 -6.79 -3.58 -12.30
CA PRO A 20 -8.17 -3.23 -12.01
C PRO A 20 -8.87 -4.35 -11.24
N VAL A 21 -9.94 -4.02 -10.54
CA VAL A 21 -10.79 -5.00 -9.84
C VAL A 21 -12.24 -4.91 -10.31
N LEU A 22 -12.94 -6.04 -10.33
CA LEU A 22 -14.36 -6.10 -10.64
C LEU A 22 -15.17 -6.20 -9.34
N GLU A 23 -16.23 -5.39 -9.24
CA GLU A 23 -17.25 -5.48 -8.19
C GLU A 23 -18.63 -5.29 -8.83
N GLY A 24 -19.40 -6.37 -8.96
CA GLY A 24 -20.67 -6.36 -9.69
C GLY A 24 -20.51 -5.90 -11.15
N ASP A 25 -21.12 -4.77 -11.50
CA ASP A 25 -21.02 -4.16 -12.83
C ASP A 25 -19.95 -3.06 -12.93
N LEU A 26 -19.10 -2.92 -11.91
CA LEU A 26 -18.06 -1.92 -11.86
C LEU A 26 -16.68 -2.53 -12.16
N LEU A 27 -15.98 -1.95 -13.12
CA LEU A 27 -14.54 -2.06 -13.31
C LEU A 27 -13.87 -0.88 -12.59
N ILE A 28 -13.21 -1.16 -11.46
CA ILE A 28 -12.59 -0.15 -10.61
C ILE A 28 -11.08 -0.11 -10.88
N VAL A 29 -10.56 1.07 -11.19
CA VAL A 29 -9.19 1.29 -11.66
C VAL A 29 -8.51 2.38 -10.84
N MET A 30 -7.24 2.14 -10.46
CA MET A 30 -6.36 3.17 -9.91
C MET A 30 -5.77 4.01 -11.06
N VAL A 31 -6.55 4.94 -11.60
CA VAL A 31 -6.16 5.79 -12.73
C VAL A 31 -5.01 6.74 -12.38
N GLY A 32 -4.97 7.24 -11.13
CA GLY A 32 -3.95 8.20 -10.70
C GLY A 32 -4.12 9.62 -11.25
N GLY A 33 -5.34 9.98 -11.65
CA GLY A 33 -5.66 11.27 -12.27
C GLY A 33 -5.97 12.40 -11.28
N GLN A 34 -5.86 13.62 -11.78
CA GLN A 34 -6.01 14.86 -11.03
C GLN A 34 -7.42 15.48 -11.18
N PRO A 35 -7.82 16.39 -10.27
CA PRO A 35 -7.30 16.54 -8.92
C PRO A 35 -7.85 15.45 -7.97
N ASN A 36 -8.91 14.72 -8.33
CA ASN A 36 -9.61 13.77 -7.46
C ASN A 36 -10.04 12.50 -8.21
N SER A 37 -9.15 12.01 -9.08
CA SER A 37 -9.42 10.86 -9.97
C SER A 37 -8.36 9.77 -9.78
N THR A 38 -7.85 9.61 -8.55
CA THR A 38 -6.89 8.52 -8.26
C THR A 38 -7.57 7.17 -8.43
N MET A 39 -8.80 7.03 -7.94
CA MET A 39 -9.64 5.85 -8.10
C MET A 39 -10.85 6.21 -8.95
N VAL A 40 -11.15 5.39 -9.96
CA VAL A 40 -12.27 5.61 -10.87
C VAL A 40 -12.97 4.27 -11.11
N ALA A 41 -14.29 4.25 -11.03
CA ALA A 41 -15.09 3.12 -11.48
C ALA A 41 -15.75 3.43 -12.82
N PHE A 42 -15.75 2.41 -13.66
CA PHE A 42 -16.45 2.38 -14.93
C PHE A 42 -17.49 1.28 -14.89
N ASN A 43 -18.62 1.45 -15.58
CA ASN A 43 -19.48 0.32 -15.88
C ASN A 43 -18.69 -0.66 -16.78
N LYS A 44 -18.62 -1.92 -16.40
CA LYS A 44 -17.72 -2.92 -17.02
C LYS A 44 -18.04 -3.20 -18.49
N ASP A 45 -19.30 -3.07 -18.89
CA ASP A 45 -19.77 -3.40 -20.24
C ASP A 45 -19.68 -2.19 -21.19
N THR A 46 -20.03 -1.01 -20.70
CA THR A 46 -20.08 0.22 -21.51
C THR A 46 -18.82 1.08 -21.42
N GLY A 47 -18.00 0.85 -20.40
CA GLY A 47 -16.87 1.70 -20.05
C GLY A 47 -17.26 3.09 -19.54
N LYS A 48 -18.55 3.44 -19.39
CA LYS A 48 -18.95 4.77 -18.89
C LYS A 48 -18.50 4.95 -17.44
N LYS A 49 -17.98 6.15 -17.10
CA LYS A 49 -17.57 6.47 -15.73
C LYS A 49 -18.80 6.50 -14.83
N VAL A 50 -18.73 5.78 -13.71
CA VAL A 50 -19.76 5.75 -12.67
C VAL A 50 -19.39 6.70 -11.54
N TRP A 51 -18.17 6.58 -11.01
CA TRP A 51 -17.65 7.48 -9.99
C TRP A 51 -16.14 7.69 -10.15
N GLN A 52 -15.65 8.80 -9.58
CA GLN A 52 -14.22 9.08 -9.41
C GLN A 52 -14.01 9.65 -8.01
N SER A 53 -12.89 9.31 -7.38
CA SER A 53 -12.58 9.68 -6.01
C SER A 53 -11.08 9.71 -5.78
N VAL A 54 -10.72 10.20 -4.59
CA VAL A 54 -9.36 10.25 -4.05
C VAL A 54 -8.44 11.23 -4.80
N GLY A 55 -7.83 12.13 -4.05
CA GLY A 55 -6.85 13.08 -4.57
C GLY A 55 -6.71 14.29 -3.64
N GLN A 56 -6.75 15.50 -4.18
CA GLN A 56 -6.55 16.75 -3.43
C GLN A 56 -7.44 16.81 -2.19
N LYS A 57 -8.74 16.56 -2.33
CA LYS A 57 -9.71 16.61 -1.21
C LYS A 57 -9.42 15.56 -0.13
N THR A 58 -8.68 14.51 -0.45
CA THR A 58 -8.30 13.46 0.49
C THR A 58 -7.04 13.79 1.28
N TRP A 59 -6.09 14.46 0.64
CA TRP A 59 -4.72 14.57 1.12
C TRP A 59 -4.31 15.98 1.52
N GLU A 60 -4.87 17.03 0.92
CA GLU A 60 -4.60 18.42 1.31
C GLU A 60 -4.78 18.59 2.83
N GLY A 61 -3.79 19.22 3.47
CA GLY A 61 -3.82 19.48 4.91
C GLY A 61 -3.68 18.25 5.81
N LYS A 62 -3.49 17.03 5.27
CA LYS A 62 -3.21 15.85 6.10
C LYS A 62 -1.74 15.87 6.57
N PRO A 63 -1.44 15.40 7.79
CA PRO A 63 -0.07 15.26 8.23
C PRO A 63 0.64 14.15 7.43
N ALA A 64 1.85 14.44 6.97
CA ALA A 64 2.72 13.46 6.33
C ALA A 64 3.35 12.54 7.40
N ILE A 65 2.54 11.65 7.99
CA ILE A 65 2.92 10.76 9.10
C ILE A 65 4.24 10.03 8.80
N GLY A 66 5.14 10.02 9.78
CA GLY A 66 6.45 9.38 9.68
C GLY A 66 7.54 10.21 8.99
N TRP A 67 7.21 11.38 8.44
CA TRP A 67 8.22 12.34 8.00
C TRP A 67 8.73 13.17 9.19
N PRO A 68 10.00 13.62 9.20
CA PRO A 68 10.46 14.61 10.16
C PRO A 68 9.54 15.83 10.24
N GLY A 69 9.02 16.10 11.43
CA GLY A 69 8.07 17.18 11.69
C GLY A 69 6.64 16.96 11.19
N GLU A 70 6.37 15.83 10.52
CA GLU A 70 5.05 15.45 9.98
C GLU A 70 4.28 16.63 9.34
N PRO A 71 4.89 17.36 8.39
CA PRO A 71 4.30 18.57 7.84
C PRO A 71 2.95 18.28 7.17
N LEU A 72 2.09 19.30 7.15
CA LEU A 72 0.83 19.20 6.41
C LEU A 72 1.11 19.16 4.91
N VAL A 73 0.47 18.21 4.23
CA VAL A 73 0.54 18.05 2.78
C VAL A 73 -0.05 19.29 2.10
N ARG A 74 0.68 19.82 1.13
CA ARG A 74 0.24 20.90 0.24
C ARG A 74 0.14 20.35 -1.17
N TRP A 75 -1.05 20.41 -1.76
CA TRP A 75 -1.28 19.93 -3.12
C TRP A 75 -0.75 20.92 -4.14
N SER A 76 -0.05 20.42 -5.14
CA SER A 76 0.59 21.17 -6.21
C SER A 76 -0.03 20.93 -7.58
N GLY A 77 -0.92 19.93 -7.72
CA GLY A 77 -1.62 19.61 -8.97
C GLY A 77 -0.86 18.66 -9.91
N PHE A 78 0.35 18.25 -9.54
CA PHE A 78 1.19 17.33 -10.31
C PHE A 78 1.64 16.11 -9.51
N GLU A 79 0.93 15.81 -8.42
CA GLU A 79 1.15 14.64 -7.60
C GLU A 79 1.05 13.37 -8.45
N LYS A 80 2.05 12.50 -8.32
CA LYS A 80 1.92 11.12 -8.75
C LYS A 80 1.01 10.42 -7.73
N LEU A 81 -0.13 9.90 -8.20
CA LEU A 81 -1.21 9.38 -7.33
C LEU A 81 -1.34 7.86 -7.38
N ALA A 82 -1.22 7.28 -8.58
CA ALA A 82 -1.25 5.85 -8.75
C ALA A 82 0.01 5.17 -8.19
N SER A 83 -0.15 3.91 -7.83
CA SER A 83 0.90 3.02 -7.34
C SER A 83 0.80 1.66 -8.04
N TYR A 84 1.58 0.69 -7.57
CA TYR A 84 1.61 -0.66 -8.12
C TYR A 84 0.72 -1.63 -7.33
N SER A 85 0.35 -1.24 -6.12
CA SER A 85 -0.55 -2.02 -5.26
C SER A 85 -1.93 -2.14 -5.89
N THR A 86 -2.33 -3.38 -6.18
CA THR A 86 -3.69 -3.71 -6.61
C THR A 86 -4.68 -3.47 -5.47
N PRO A 87 -5.81 -2.79 -5.69
CA PRO A 87 -6.84 -2.62 -4.69
C PRO A 87 -7.38 -3.96 -4.19
N THR A 88 -7.75 -4.04 -2.90
CA THR A 88 -8.31 -5.25 -2.29
C THR A 88 -9.75 -5.00 -1.88
N LEU A 89 -10.67 -5.82 -2.38
CA LEU A 89 -12.07 -5.82 -1.97
C LEU A 89 -12.28 -6.85 -0.86
N ALA A 90 -12.82 -6.40 0.27
CA ALA A 90 -13.06 -7.26 1.43
C ALA A 90 -14.37 -6.90 2.14
N THR A 91 -14.90 -7.83 2.92
CA THR A 91 -16.04 -7.57 3.81
C THR A 91 -15.50 -7.36 5.21
N VAL A 92 -15.61 -6.14 5.72
CA VAL A 92 -15.14 -5.73 7.06
C VAL A 92 -16.36 -5.35 7.88
N HIS A 93 -16.57 -5.97 9.05
CA HIS A 93 -17.75 -5.76 9.89
C HIS A 93 -19.08 -5.86 9.11
N GLY A 94 -19.18 -6.85 8.23
CA GLY A 94 -20.34 -7.06 7.36
C GLY A 94 -20.49 -6.07 6.19
N ARG A 95 -19.54 -5.14 6.01
CA ARG A 95 -19.59 -4.11 4.96
C ARG A 95 -18.58 -4.36 3.87
N ARG A 96 -19.05 -4.38 2.62
CA ARG A 96 -18.16 -4.47 1.46
C ARG A 96 -17.34 -3.19 1.32
N THR A 97 -16.03 -3.33 1.33
CA THR A 97 -15.07 -2.22 1.40
C THR A 97 -13.97 -2.44 0.35
N LEU A 98 -13.62 -1.37 -0.36
CA LEU A 98 -12.48 -1.31 -1.24
C LEU A 98 -11.30 -0.63 -0.52
N LEU A 99 -10.22 -1.37 -0.29
CA LEU A 99 -8.98 -0.87 0.31
C LEU A 99 -7.93 -0.70 -0.78
N SER A 100 -7.46 0.53 -0.97
CA SER A 100 -6.52 0.87 -2.03
C SER A 100 -5.32 1.59 -1.46
N LEU A 101 -4.14 1.00 -1.61
CA LEU A 101 -2.88 1.62 -1.20
C LEU A 101 -2.32 2.45 -2.36
N THR A 102 -2.75 3.71 -2.41
CA THR A 102 -2.28 4.67 -3.41
C THR A 102 -0.88 5.17 -3.05
N ARG A 103 -0.31 6.05 -3.88
CA ARG A 103 1.03 6.57 -3.63
C ARG A 103 1.14 7.39 -2.34
N GLN A 104 0.09 8.11 -1.96
CA GLN A 104 0.06 8.93 -0.74
C GLN A 104 -0.23 8.09 0.50
N GLY A 105 -0.94 6.97 0.36
CA GLY A 105 -1.26 6.08 1.46
C GLY A 105 -2.51 5.24 1.22
N LEU A 106 -3.00 4.62 2.28
CA LEU A 106 -4.17 3.76 2.24
C LEU A 106 -5.45 4.60 2.24
N VAL A 107 -6.39 4.25 1.37
CA VAL A 107 -7.77 4.75 1.39
C VAL A 107 -8.73 3.58 1.48
N SER A 108 -9.79 3.75 2.28
CA SER A 108 -10.94 2.86 2.34
C SER A 108 -12.13 3.54 1.67
N LEU A 109 -12.75 2.86 0.73
CA LEU A 109 -13.87 3.36 -0.07
C LEU A 109 -15.07 2.42 0.00
N ASP A 110 -16.27 2.98 -0.06
CA ASP A 110 -17.45 2.24 -0.53
C ASP A 110 -17.24 1.94 -2.03
N PRO A 111 -17.28 0.66 -2.46
CA PRO A 111 -16.94 0.29 -3.84
C PRO A 111 -18.01 0.73 -4.85
N ASN A 112 -19.26 0.90 -4.43
CA ASN A 112 -20.37 1.23 -5.32
C ASN A 112 -20.45 2.73 -5.59
N THR A 113 -20.06 3.56 -4.62
CA THR A 113 -20.20 5.01 -4.67
C THR A 113 -18.88 5.76 -4.77
N GLY A 114 -17.75 5.10 -4.46
CA GLY A 114 -16.44 5.74 -4.37
C GLY A 114 -16.31 6.67 -3.15
N LYS A 115 -17.28 6.66 -2.23
CA LYS A 115 -17.24 7.48 -1.02
C LYS A 115 -16.10 7.05 -0.11
N ILE A 116 -15.28 8.01 0.32
CA ILE A 116 -14.18 7.75 1.25
C ILE A 116 -14.74 7.48 2.64
N ASN A 117 -14.39 6.32 3.20
CA ASN A 117 -14.66 5.98 4.59
C ASN A 117 -13.58 6.55 5.50
N PHE A 118 -12.30 6.29 5.20
CA PHE A 118 -11.14 6.87 5.87
C PHE A 118 -9.90 6.89 4.96
N SER A 119 -8.87 7.64 5.36
CA SER A 119 -7.55 7.64 4.73
C SER A 119 -6.42 7.66 5.77
N ARG A 120 -5.30 6.99 5.45
CA ARG A 120 -4.09 6.94 6.28
C ARG A 120 -2.86 7.22 5.41
N TRP A 121 -2.19 8.36 5.64
CA TRP A 121 -0.98 8.74 4.91
C TRP A 121 0.12 7.70 5.08
N PHE A 122 0.71 7.18 4.01
CA PHE A 122 1.82 6.23 4.04
C PHE A 122 2.64 6.33 2.77
N ARG A 123 3.68 7.15 2.81
CA ARG A 123 4.54 7.45 1.66
C ARG A 123 5.96 7.77 2.10
N SER A 124 6.95 7.35 1.33
CA SER A 124 8.34 7.79 1.53
C SER A 124 8.55 9.23 1.06
N ARG A 125 9.55 9.90 1.64
CA ARG A 125 9.92 11.27 1.27
C ARG A 125 10.48 11.38 -0.15
N VAL A 126 11.00 10.27 -0.68
CA VAL A 126 11.62 10.27 -2.00
C VAL A 126 10.60 10.23 -3.12
N ASN A 127 10.86 10.98 -4.20
CA ASN A 127 9.91 11.13 -5.30
C ASN A 127 9.84 9.89 -6.22
N ASP A 128 10.81 9.01 -6.14
CA ASP A 128 10.87 7.71 -6.81
C ASP A 128 10.35 6.57 -5.91
N SER A 129 9.53 6.88 -4.88
CA SER A 129 8.86 5.86 -4.09
C SER A 129 7.50 5.45 -4.65
N VAL A 130 7.17 4.17 -4.50
CA VAL A 130 5.86 3.58 -4.78
C VAL A 130 5.44 2.63 -3.65
N ASN A 131 4.14 2.39 -3.55
CA ASN A 131 3.56 1.33 -2.74
C ASN A 131 3.14 0.22 -3.70
N ALA A 132 3.68 -0.99 -3.51
CA ALA A 132 3.54 -2.04 -4.52
C ALA A 132 3.02 -3.37 -3.96
N ALA A 133 3.34 -3.73 -2.73
CA ALA A 133 2.65 -4.81 -2.04
C ALA A 133 1.17 -4.45 -1.81
N ASN A 134 0.28 -5.41 -2.04
CA ASN A 134 -1.16 -5.23 -1.86
C ASN A 134 -1.51 -5.13 -0.36
N PRO A 135 -2.60 -4.45 0.02
CA PRO A 135 -3.15 -4.55 1.37
C PRO A 135 -3.50 -6.00 1.69
N VAL A 136 -3.13 -6.47 2.88
CA VAL A 136 -3.60 -7.77 3.39
C VAL A 136 -4.71 -7.49 4.40
N VAL A 137 -5.91 -7.99 4.12
CA VAL A 137 -7.11 -7.75 4.94
C VAL A 137 -7.46 -9.01 5.71
N ILE A 138 -7.60 -8.88 7.03
CA ILE A 138 -7.78 -10.00 7.96
C ILE A 138 -8.87 -9.67 8.95
N GLY A 139 -10.07 -10.20 8.71
CA GLY A 139 -11.26 -9.82 9.47
C GLY A 139 -11.47 -8.30 9.37
N HIS A 140 -11.27 -7.60 10.49
CA HIS A 140 -11.38 -6.14 10.58
C HIS A 140 -10.03 -5.40 10.57
N GLN A 141 -8.92 -6.10 10.36
CA GLN A 141 -7.59 -5.51 10.31
C GLN A 141 -7.06 -5.40 8.88
N VAL A 142 -6.21 -4.41 8.64
CA VAL A 142 -5.51 -4.24 7.35
C VAL A 142 -4.03 -3.95 7.56
N PHE A 143 -3.20 -4.77 6.94
CA PHE A 143 -1.75 -4.63 6.92
C PHE A 143 -1.29 -4.04 5.58
N CYS A 144 -0.32 -3.12 5.63
CA CYS A 144 0.33 -2.54 4.45
C CYS A 144 1.83 -2.38 4.68
N SER A 145 2.62 -2.40 3.61
CA SER A 145 4.07 -2.22 3.67
C SER A 145 4.64 -1.53 2.43
N ALA A 146 5.80 -0.87 2.60
CA ALA A 146 6.61 -0.30 1.53
C ALA A 146 8.10 -0.31 1.94
N ALA A 147 8.99 -0.55 0.96
CA ALA A 147 10.41 -0.76 1.21
C ALA A 147 11.29 0.50 1.17
N TYR A 148 10.72 1.69 1.02
CA TYR A 148 11.51 2.89 0.70
C TYR A 148 12.01 3.61 1.95
N TYR A 149 13.30 3.46 2.27
CA TYR A 149 14.02 4.24 3.28
C TYR A 149 13.38 4.20 4.67
N GLY A 150 12.97 3.02 5.14
CA GLY A 150 12.48 2.84 6.49
C GLY A 150 11.03 3.26 6.71
N VAL A 151 10.25 3.48 5.65
CA VAL A 151 8.78 3.67 5.73
C VAL A 151 8.14 2.44 6.36
N GLY A 152 8.55 1.24 5.95
CA GLY A 152 8.26 0.00 6.64
C GLY A 152 6.85 -0.51 6.46
N SER A 153 6.12 -0.66 7.56
CA SER A 153 4.79 -1.29 7.57
C SER A 153 3.91 -0.74 8.68
N PHE A 154 2.61 -0.96 8.55
CA PHE A 154 1.64 -0.69 9.61
C PHE A 154 0.51 -1.72 9.59
N LEU A 155 -0.15 -1.86 10.74
CA LEU A 155 -1.39 -2.60 10.91
C LEU A 155 -2.44 -1.65 11.49
N LEU A 156 -3.59 -1.57 10.83
CA LEU A 156 -4.77 -0.86 11.35
C LEU A 156 -5.82 -1.87 11.77
N ASP A 157 -6.57 -1.48 12.79
CA ASP A 157 -7.83 -2.10 13.18
C ASP A 157 -8.97 -1.16 12.80
N ILE A 158 -9.87 -1.62 11.92
CA ILE A 158 -10.98 -0.82 11.39
C ILE A 158 -12.14 -0.90 12.38
N ALA A 159 -12.70 0.24 12.78
CA ALA A 159 -13.85 0.31 13.67
C ALA A 159 -15.12 -0.22 12.99
N GLU A 160 -16.10 -0.68 13.79
CA GLU A 160 -17.39 -1.20 13.28
C GLU A 160 -18.15 -0.24 12.38
N ASP A 161 -17.98 1.08 12.60
CA ASP A 161 -18.59 2.09 11.74
C ASP A 161 -17.96 2.19 10.34
N GLY A 162 -16.84 1.51 10.11
CA GLY A 162 -16.06 1.50 8.87
C GLY A 162 -15.34 2.80 8.55
N LYS A 163 -15.53 3.86 9.34
CA LYS A 163 -15.08 5.24 9.08
C LYS A 163 -13.89 5.66 9.93
N ARG A 164 -13.61 4.92 11.00
CA ARG A 164 -12.47 5.14 11.88
C ARG A 164 -11.58 3.90 11.94
N PHE A 165 -10.37 4.10 12.42
CA PHE A 165 -9.44 3.02 12.67
C PHE A 165 -8.57 3.35 13.89
N THR A 166 -8.05 2.31 14.51
CA THR A 166 -6.96 2.38 15.49
C THR A 166 -5.70 1.85 14.82
N GLU A 167 -4.59 2.58 14.92
CA GLU A 167 -3.30 2.05 14.49
C GLU A 167 -2.77 1.10 15.58
N VAL A 168 -2.76 -0.21 15.28
CA VAL A 168 -2.27 -1.24 16.21
C VAL A 168 -0.77 -1.09 16.39
N TRP A 169 -0.05 -0.96 15.27
CA TRP A 169 1.35 -0.60 15.25
C TRP A 169 1.75 -0.06 13.87
N SER A 170 2.83 0.72 13.84
CA SER A 170 3.52 1.07 12.60
C SER A 170 5.02 1.20 12.85
N THR A 171 5.83 1.07 11.79
CA THR A 171 7.26 1.38 11.84
C THR A 171 7.50 2.81 12.36
N SER A 172 6.68 3.78 11.96
CA SER A 172 6.78 5.17 12.44
C SER A 172 6.60 5.26 13.95
N ASN A 173 5.50 4.71 14.50
CA ASN A 173 5.23 4.77 15.93
C ASN A 173 6.22 3.95 16.75
N ARG A 174 6.69 2.80 16.24
CA ARG A 174 7.76 2.01 16.87
C ARG A 174 9.07 2.80 16.95
N ARG A 175 9.45 3.50 15.88
CA ARG A 175 10.67 4.31 15.82
C ARG A 175 10.61 5.60 16.63
N LYS A 176 9.43 6.18 16.84
CA LYS A 176 9.22 7.27 17.81
C LYS A 176 9.60 6.83 19.23
N LYS A 177 9.30 5.58 19.60
CA LYS A 177 9.66 4.99 20.91
C LYS A 177 11.13 4.57 20.98
N ASN A 178 11.67 4.00 19.91
CA ASN A 178 13.08 3.63 19.82
C ASN A 178 13.59 3.76 18.38
N ARG A 179 14.38 4.81 18.12
CA ARG A 179 14.90 5.15 16.78
C ARG A 179 15.86 4.11 16.19
N ARG A 180 16.43 3.22 17.02
CA ARG A 180 17.35 2.16 16.59
C ARG A 180 16.61 0.91 16.11
N LEU A 181 15.27 0.88 16.19
CA LEU A 181 14.51 -0.26 15.71
C LEU A 181 14.49 -0.32 14.19
N ASP A 182 14.88 -1.48 13.68
CA ASP A 182 14.62 -1.85 12.30
C ASP A 182 13.11 -1.95 12.04
N PRO A 183 12.65 -1.60 10.84
CA PRO A 183 11.27 -1.85 10.43
C PRO A 183 10.98 -3.34 10.57
N ALA A 184 9.73 -3.70 10.92
CA ALA A 184 9.36 -5.11 11.01
C ALA A 184 9.45 -5.77 9.62
N LEU A 185 8.82 -5.13 8.65
CA LEU A 185 8.82 -5.49 7.24
C LEU A 185 8.91 -4.23 6.38
N GLU A 186 9.70 -4.33 5.32
CA GLU A 186 9.89 -3.37 4.23
C GLU A 186 9.66 -4.10 2.91
N ILE A 187 8.42 -4.46 2.64
CA ILE A 187 8.07 -5.26 1.45
C ILE A 187 8.03 -4.32 0.26
N HIS A 188 8.74 -4.70 -0.81
CA HIS A 188 8.70 -3.97 -2.06
C HIS A 188 7.50 -4.44 -2.90
N TRP A 189 7.57 -5.63 -3.51
CA TRP A 189 6.55 -6.12 -4.44
C TRP A 189 5.74 -7.31 -3.90
N THR A 190 6.34 -8.16 -3.07
CA THR A 190 5.84 -9.50 -2.78
C THR A 190 4.94 -9.50 -1.55
N THR A 191 3.64 -9.28 -1.78
CA THR A 191 2.59 -9.30 -0.74
C THR A 191 2.80 -10.49 0.20
N PRO A 192 2.85 -10.27 1.53
CA PRO A 192 3.23 -11.33 2.48
C PRO A 192 2.17 -12.42 2.54
N ILE A 193 2.61 -13.65 2.82
CA ILE A 193 1.70 -14.71 3.23
C ILE A 193 1.42 -14.53 4.73
N LEU A 194 0.14 -14.53 5.10
CA LEU A 194 -0.25 -14.67 6.50
C LEU A 194 -0.62 -16.13 6.77
N HIS A 195 0.03 -16.72 7.75
CA HIS A 195 -0.28 -18.07 8.23
C HIS A 195 -0.11 -18.12 9.75
N ASP A 196 -1.09 -18.69 10.46
CA ASP A 196 -1.10 -18.83 11.92
C ASP A 196 -0.73 -17.54 12.69
N GLY A 197 -1.26 -16.40 12.26
CA GLY A 197 -1.01 -15.10 12.89
C GLY A 197 0.36 -14.47 12.59
N HIS A 198 1.13 -15.05 11.66
CA HIS A 198 2.46 -14.60 11.29
C HIS A 198 2.58 -14.27 9.81
N LEU A 199 3.20 -13.14 9.51
CA LEU A 199 3.52 -12.68 8.17
C LEU A 199 4.88 -13.23 7.75
N TYR A 200 4.93 -13.84 6.57
CA TYR A 200 6.13 -14.36 5.93
C TYR A 200 6.40 -13.55 4.66
N ALA A 201 7.53 -12.85 4.61
CA ALA A 201 7.88 -12.05 3.44
C ALA A 201 9.36 -11.71 3.35
N PHE A 202 9.77 -11.37 2.13
CA PHE A 202 11.05 -10.72 1.86
C PHE A 202 10.93 -9.22 2.14
N SER A 203 11.86 -8.71 2.95
CA SER A 203 11.98 -7.32 3.37
C SER A 203 13.25 -6.72 2.78
N GLY A 204 13.12 -5.63 2.04
CA GLY A 204 14.24 -4.94 1.42
C GLY A 204 13.86 -4.24 0.11
N ARG A 205 14.55 -3.14 -0.21
CA ARG A 205 14.22 -2.28 -1.35
C ARG A 205 14.88 -2.71 -2.64
N ASN A 206 16.20 -2.80 -2.63
CA ASN A 206 17.08 -3.06 -3.76
C ASN A 206 18.36 -3.71 -3.23
N GLU A 207 19.16 -4.31 -4.10
CA GLU A 207 20.45 -4.87 -3.70
C GLU A 207 21.31 -3.85 -2.92
N PRO A 208 21.94 -4.25 -1.81
CA PRO A 208 22.00 -5.61 -1.24
C PRO A 208 20.81 -5.97 -0.32
N ASP A 209 19.85 -5.07 -0.09
CA ASP A 209 18.79 -5.19 0.93
C ASP A 209 17.81 -6.34 0.62
N ALA A 210 17.97 -7.45 1.35
CA ALA A 210 17.02 -8.54 1.36
C ALA A 210 17.13 -9.39 2.62
N LEU A 211 15.99 -9.54 3.31
CA LEU A 211 15.85 -10.37 4.50
C LEU A 211 14.54 -11.13 4.40
N PHE A 212 14.56 -12.46 4.52
CA PHE A 212 13.33 -13.22 4.68
C PHE A 212 12.94 -13.25 6.16
N ARG A 213 11.71 -12.86 6.49
CA ARG A 213 11.29 -12.66 7.88
C ARG A 213 9.94 -13.31 8.17
N CYS A 214 9.84 -13.83 9.39
CA CYS A 214 8.56 -14.08 10.05
C CYS A 214 8.29 -12.97 11.07
N VAL A 215 7.12 -12.35 10.96
CA VAL A 215 6.68 -11.25 11.83
C VAL A 215 5.31 -11.57 12.39
N GLU A 216 5.16 -11.53 13.71
CA GLU A 216 3.86 -11.65 14.35
C GLU A 216 2.97 -10.46 13.99
N LEU A 217 1.83 -10.74 13.37
CA LEU A 217 0.93 -9.72 12.84
C LEU A 217 0.48 -8.76 13.93
N LYS A 218 0.05 -9.27 15.08
CA LYS A 218 -0.57 -8.48 16.16
C LYS A 218 0.36 -7.42 16.76
N THR A 219 1.67 -7.64 16.73
CA THR A 219 2.65 -6.80 17.45
C THR A 219 3.70 -6.15 16.55
N GLY A 220 3.89 -6.68 15.34
CA GLY A 220 5.01 -6.32 14.48
C GLY A 220 6.36 -6.83 15.00
N ARG A 221 6.38 -7.78 15.95
CA ARG A 221 7.60 -8.41 16.45
C ARG A 221 8.15 -9.39 15.42
N VAL A 222 9.40 -9.17 15.03
CA VAL A 222 10.16 -10.14 14.23
C VAL A 222 10.42 -11.37 15.08
N LYS A 223 9.94 -12.54 14.65
CA LYS A 223 10.17 -13.83 15.32
C LYS A 223 11.50 -14.44 14.90
N TRP A 224 11.81 -14.36 13.62
CA TRP A 224 13.12 -14.72 13.08
C TRP A 224 13.42 -13.94 11.81
N THR A 225 14.69 -13.89 11.45
CA THR A 225 15.20 -13.32 10.20
C THR A 225 16.20 -14.28 9.60
N ARG A 226 16.08 -14.52 8.30
CA ARG A 226 17.08 -15.18 7.48
C ARG A 226 17.73 -14.13 6.57
N ASP A 227 19.06 -14.12 6.54
CA ASP A 227 19.82 -13.23 5.67
C ASP A 227 19.69 -13.68 4.22
N GLU A 228 19.19 -12.79 3.37
CA GLU A 228 19.03 -13.03 1.92
C GLU A 228 19.80 -11.98 1.13
N ARG A 229 20.68 -11.21 1.78
CA ARG A 229 21.46 -10.16 1.14
C ARG A 229 22.49 -10.78 0.19
N TRP A 230 22.76 -10.06 -0.89
CA TRP A 230 23.80 -10.43 -1.84
C TRP A 230 24.65 -9.21 -2.20
N ARG A 231 25.85 -9.44 -2.73
CA ARG A 231 26.74 -8.37 -3.17
C ARG A 231 26.09 -7.61 -4.33
N ALA A 232 26.03 -6.29 -4.22
CA ALA A 232 25.56 -5.44 -5.31
C ALA A 232 26.39 -5.67 -6.58
N TYR A 233 25.74 -5.65 -7.74
CA TYR A 233 26.37 -5.85 -9.06
C TYR A 233 27.08 -7.20 -9.20
N SER A 234 26.57 -8.24 -8.52
CA SER A 234 27.09 -9.60 -8.69
C SER A 234 26.91 -10.09 -10.13
N SER A 235 27.97 -10.58 -10.75
CA SER A 235 27.93 -11.18 -12.09
C SER A 235 27.50 -12.65 -12.09
N LYS A 236 27.51 -13.30 -10.92
CA LYS A 236 27.03 -14.67 -10.73
C LYS A 236 25.77 -14.66 -9.85
N GLN A 237 24.83 -15.56 -10.15
CA GLN A 237 23.65 -15.77 -9.32
C GLN A 237 24.11 -16.12 -7.88
N PRO A 238 23.69 -15.36 -6.86
CA PRO A 238 24.09 -15.62 -5.48
C PRO A 238 23.31 -16.82 -4.91
N ASN A 239 23.87 -17.51 -3.91
CA ASN A 239 23.24 -18.66 -3.24
C ASN A 239 22.21 -18.23 -2.18
N VAL A 240 21.35 -17.28 -2.54
CA VAL A 240 20.25 -16.74 -1.74
C VAL A 240 19.05 -16.52 -2.66
N TYR A 241 17.85 -16.45 -2.11
CA TYR A 241 16.64 -16.14 -2.89
C TYR A 241 16.53 -14.64 -3.19
N GLY A 242 17.31 -13.80 -2.49
CA GLY A 242 17.32 -12.36 -2.69
C GLY A 242 15.98 -11.72 -2.31
N ARG A 243 15.43 -10.85 -3.16
CA ARG A 243 14.09 -10.25 -2.99
C ARG A 243 13.01 -11.15 -3.61
N GLY A 244 12.96 -12.40 -3.16
CA GLY A 244 12.12 -13.46 -3.70
C GLY A 244 10.61 -13.27 -3.47
N SER A 245 9.84 -14.25 -3.96
CA SER A 245 8.39 -14.36 -3.74
C SER A 245 8.06 -15.64 -2.98
N THR A 246 6.91 -15.67 -2.32
CA THR A 246 6.42 -16.84 -1.58
C THR A 246 5.08 -17.28 -2.14
N ILE A 247 4.86 -18.59 -2.22
CA ILE A 247 3.57 -19.20 -2.54
C ILE A 247 3.20 -20.12 -1.38
N MET A 248 1.96 -20.03 -0.91
CA MET A 248 1.40 -21.00 0.03
C MET A 248 0.74 -22.10 -0.80
N ALA A 249 1.13 -23.34 -0.58
CA ALA A 249 0.50 -24.51 -1.19
C ALA A 249 -0.13 -25.33 -0.08
N ASP A 250 -1.42 -25.59 -0.20
CA ASP A 250 -2.13 -26.52 0.67
C ASP A 250 -1.77 -27.93 0.18
N GLY A 251 -1.06 -28.69 1.00
CA GLY A 251 -0.68 -30.08 0.72
C GLY A 251 -1.77 -31.07 1.07
#